data_AF-A0A7W1B891-F1
#
_entry.id   AF-A0A7W1B891-F1
#
_cell.length_a   1.000
_cell.length_b   1.000
_cell.length_c   1.000
_cell.angle_alpha   90.00
_cell.angle_beta   90.00
_cell.angle_gamma   90.00
#
_symmetry.space_group_name_H-M   'P 1'
#
loop_
_entity.id
_entity.type
_entity.pdbx_description
1 polymer ?
#
loop_
_entity_poly.entity_id
_entity_poly.type
_entity_poly.pdbx_seq_one_letter_code
_entity_poly.pdbx_strand_id
1 'polypeptide(L)'
;MALVVALEAAGHAEPAGRVVGTIAVTDAEGAPIAGPIDAIVYVVGFTEPPGATVTTVKQTGRKFIPDLVAITVGERVTFPNGDAFFHNVFSQSSARKFDLGSFKKGEAKHKEFPLLGVVDVYCNIHPEMAATILVLPNHRHTRTKPDGSYVIDGVRPGTWKVFAYTRRATRPTASAVIVQASIDAKIDLVVVRGADTAHVNKFGEQYRDPKTYR
;
A
#
# COMPACT_ATOMS: atom_id res chain seq x y z
N MET A 1 -20.05 -20.18 49.84
CA MET A 1 -18.90 -20.05 48.91
C MET A 1 -19.14 -20.97 47.73
N ALA A 2 -19.38 -20.42 46.55
CA ALA A 2 -19.34 -21.17 45.30
C ALA A 2 -18.60 -20.28 44.29
N LEU A 3 -17.35 -20.65 44.02
CA LEU A 3 -16.50 -20.00 43.04
C LEU A 3 -16.88 -20.59 41.67
N VAL A 4 -17.59 -19.82 40.85
CA VAL A 4 -17.85 -20.18 39.46
C VAL A 4 -16.60 -19.82 38.67
N VAL A 5 -15.77 -20.82 38.35
CA VAL A 5 -14.67 -20.66 37.41
C VAL A 5 -15.28 -20.69 36.01
N ALA A 6 -15.38 -19.53 35.37
CA ALA A 6 -15.66 -19.45 33.94
C ALA A 6 -14.45 -20.03 33.20
N LEU A 7 -14.62 -21.21 32.63
CA LEU A 7 -13.64 -21.79 31.72
C LEU A 7 -13.78 -21.02 30.40
N GLU A 8 -12.90 -20.04 30.16
CA GLU A 8 -12.76 -19.46 28.83
C GLU A 8 -12.28 -20.59 27.90
N ALA A 9 -13.16 -21.03 27.00
CA ALA A 9 -12.77 -21.90 25.92
C ALA A 9 -11.75 -21.13 25.08
N ALA A 10 -10.47 -21.49 25.20
CA ALA A 10 -9.46 -21.13 24.23
C ALA A 10 -9.95 -21.66 22.87
N GLY A 11 -10.53 -20.77 22.06
CA GLY A 11 -10.91 -21.10 20.70
C GLY A 11 -9.68 -21.64 20.01
N HIS A 12 -9.73 -22.91 19.61
CA HIS A 12 -8.70 -23.47 18.74
C HIS A 12 -8.71 -22.64 17.47
N ALA A 13 -7.68 -21.82 17.28
CA ALA A 13 -7.53 -21.07 16.05
C ALA A 13 -7.37 -22.11 14.93
N GLU A 14 -8.42 -22.27 14.12
CA GLU A 14 -8.36 -23.06 12.89
C GLU A 14 -7.09 -22.68 12.13
N PRO A 15 -6.29 -23.66 11.67
CA PRO A 15 -5.03 -23.35 11.01
C PRO A 15 -5.32 -22.49 9.79
N ALA A 16 -4.66 -21.35 9.70
CA ALA A 16 -4.91 -20.40 8.64
C ALA A 16 -4.60 -21.01 7.26
N GLY A 17 -5.35 -20.60 6.25
CA GLY A 17 -5.09 -20.93 4.86
C GLY A 17 -4.15 -19.93 4.19
N ARG A 18 -3.89 -20.14 2.90
CA ARG A 18 -3.12 -19.22 2.06
C ARG A 18 -3.93 -18.81 0.84
N VAL A 19 -3.69 -17.59 0.37
CA VAL A 19 -4.15 -17.14 -0.95
C VAL A 19 -2.93 -17.05 -1.87
N VAL A 20 -2.96 -17.75 -2.99
CA VAL A 20 -1.84 -17.80 -3.94
C VAL A 20 -2.31 -17.47 -5.33
N GLY A 21 -1.42 -17.00 -6.20
CA GLY A 21 -1.76 -16.80 -7.61
C GLY A 21 -0.74 -15.94 -8.33
N THR A 22 -1.20 -15.39 -9.45
CA THR A 22 -0.44 -14.49 -10.31
C THR A 22 -1.23 -13.23 -10.62
N ILE A 23 -0.51 -12.12 -10.79
CA ILE A 23 -1.02 -10.86 -11.28
C ILE A 23 -0.53 -10.67 -12.71
N ALA A 24 -1.43 -10.29 -13.61
CA ALA A 24 -1.08 -9.71 -14.91
C ALA A 24 -1.45 -8.23 -14.93
N VAL A 25 -0.76 -7.45 -15.77
CA VAL A 25 -1.04 -6.02 -15.94
C VAL A 25 -1.33 -5.73 -17.40
N THR A 26 -2.38 -4.96 -17.66
CA THR A 26 -2.74 -4.48 -19.00
C THR A 26 -2.87 -2.96 -19.03
N ASP A 27 -2.82 -2.38 -20.21
CA ASP A 27 -3.30 -1.00 -20.43
C ASP A 27 -4.84 -0.94 -20.44
N ALA A 28 -5.39 0.24 -20.76
CA ALA A 28 -6.82 0.49 -20.78
C ALA A 28 -7.54 -0.24 -21.92
N GLU A 29 -6.82 -0.54 -23.00
CA GLU A 29 -7.27 -1.26 -24.19
C GLU A 29 -7.18 -2.79 -24.02
N GLY A 30 -6.56 -3.25 -22.93
CA GLY A 30 -6.40 -4.67 -22.59
C GLY A 30 -5.11 -5.29 -23.13
N ALA A 31 -4.20 -4.51 -23.72
CA ALA A 31 -2.92 -5.01 -24.16
C ALA A 31 -2.00 -5.29 -22.96
N PRO A 32 -1.29 -6.43 -22.92
CA PRO A 32 -0.38 -6.74 -21.83
C PRO A 32 0.76 -5.73 -21.72
N ILE A 33 1.01 -5.25 -20.49
CA ILE A 33 2.18 -4.43 -20.18
C ILE A 33 3.30 -5.37 -19.75
N ALA A 34 4.31 -5.50 -20.61
CA ALA A 34 5.49 -6.32 -20.34
C ALA A 34 6.40 -5.69 -19.27
N GLY A 35 7.17 -6.55 -18.60
CA GLY A 35 8.18 -6.16 -17.62
C GLY A 35 7.85 -6.60 -16.19
N PRO A 36 8.68 -6.20 -15.21
CA PRO A 36 8.47 -6.54 -13.81
C PRO A 36 7.12 -6.06 -13.27
N ILE A 37 6.40 -6.97 -12.61
CA ILE A 37 5.12 -6.66 -11.98
C ILE A 37 5.37 -6.24 -10.53
N ASP A 38 5.05 -4.99 -10.25
CA ASP A 38 5.04 -4.42 -8.91
C ASP A 38 3.60 -4.12 -8.49
N ALA A 39 3.02 -5.03 -7.73
CA ALA A 39 1.68 -4.88 -7.18
C ALA A 39 1.64 -5.33 -5.71
N ILE A 40 0.70 -4.73 -4.96
CA ILE A 40 0.29 -5.23 -3.66
C ILE A 40 -1.03 -5.97 -3.83
N VAL A 41 -1.07 -7.21 -3.34
CA VAL A 41 -2.27 -8.04 -3.26
C VAL A 41 -2.72 -8.10 -1.80
N TYR A 42 -4.00 -7.88 -1.53
CA TYR A 42 -4.52 -7.79 -0.17
C TYR A 42 -5.93 -8.35 -0.02
N VAL A 43 -6.23 -8.86 1.17
CA VAL A 43 -7.54 -9.45 1.50
C VAL A 43 -8.36 -8.47 2.33
N VAL A 44 -9.64 -8.33 2.01
CA VAL A 44 -10.60 -7.53 2.79
C VAL A 44 -11.83 -8.35 3.19
N GLY A 45 -12.67 -7.74 4.04
CA GLY A 45 -13.82 -8.37 4.66
C GLY A 45 -13.62 -8.60 6.16
N PHE A 46 -12.48 -8.17 6.70
CA PHE A 46 -12.18 -8.26 8.11
C PHE A 46 -11.10 -7.30 8.59
N THR A 47 -11.05 -7.14 9.90
CA THR A 47 -10.06 -6.31 10.60
C THR A 47 -9.08 -7.16 11.39
N GLU A 48 -7.86 -6.65 11.51
CA GLU A 48 -6.82 -7.12 12.42
C GLU A 48 -6.13 -5.90 13.04
N PRO A 49 -5.55 -6.01 14.25
CA PRO A 49 -4.75 -4.93 14.78
C PRO A 49 -3.55 -4.63 13.85
N PRO A 50 -3.03 -3.40 13.92
CA PRO A 50 -1.81 -3.04 13.20
C PRO A 50 -0.65 -3.94 13.60
N GLY A 51 0.24 -4.21 12.64
CA GLY A 51 1.44 -5.00 12.90
C GLY A 51 2.42 -4.23 13.78
N ALA A 52 3.45 -4.93 14.25
CA ALA A 52 4.56 -4.29 14.97
C ALA A 52 5.58 -3.59 14.03
N THR A 53 5.39 -3.70 12.72
CA THR A 53 6.37 -3.26 11.72
C THR A 53 6.29 -1.75 11.49
N VAL A 54 7.45 -1.09 11.54
CA VAL A 54 7.56 0.32 11.13
C VAL A 54 7.77 0.41 9.63
N THR A 55 6.78 0.92 8.91
CA THR A 55 6.90 1.17 7.48
C THR A 55 7.73 2.43 7.22
N THR A 56 8.71 2.33 6.32
CA THR A 56 9.59 3.44 5.93
C THR A 56 9.49 3.70 4.44
N VAL A 57 9.35 4.97 4.07
CA VAL A 57 9.36 5.46 2.68
C VAL A 57 10.46 6.51 2.55
N LYS A 58 11.63 6.09 2.06
CA LYS A 58 12.84 6.94 1.99
C LYS A 58 12.78 7.85 0.77
N GLN A 59 13.21 9.10 0.94
CA GLN A 59 13.45 10.01 -0.17
C GLN A 59 14.90 9.86 -0.62
N THR A 60 15.13 9.31 -1.81
CA THR A 60 16.48 9.15 -2.36
C THR A 60 16.49 9.12 -3.89
N GLY A 61 17.47 9.76 -4.51
CA GLY A 61 17.58 9.88 -5.96
C GLY A 61 16.37 10.59 -6.59
N ARG A 62 15.80 11.59 -5.90
CA ARG A 62 14.52 12.24 -6.28
C ARG A 62 13.37 11.24 -6.47
N LYS A 63 13.29 10.23 -5.60
CA LYS A 63 12.20 9.26 -5.55
C LYS A 63 11.81 8.99 -4.12
N PHE A 64 10.56 8.57 -3.93
CA PHE A 64 10.16 7.83 -2.74
C PHE A 64 10.45 6.35 -2.96
N ILE A 65 11.10 5.69 -2.01
CA ILE A 65 11.48 4.28 -2.10
C ILE A 65 11.19 3.58 -0.77
N PRO A 66 10.36 2.52 -0.75
CA PRO A 66 9.46 2.12 -1.84
C PRO A 66 8.42 3.21 -2.17
N ASP A 67 7.96 3.24 -3.42
CA ASP A 67 6.92 4.15 -3.91
C ASP A 67 5.51 3.57 -3.82
N LEU A 68 5.37 2.30 -3.44
CA LEU A 68 4.13 1.64 -3.11
C LEU A 68 4.31 0.83 -1.84
N VAL A 69 3.47 1.10 -0.84
CA VAL A 69 3.43 0.37 0.43
C VAL A 69 1.99 0.11 0.85
N ALA A 70 1.81 -0.94 1.64
CA ALA A 70 0.59 -1.18 2.38
C ALA A 70 0.89 -1.14 3.87
N ILE A 71 -0.04 -0.58 4.61
CA ILE A 71 -0.03 -0.47 6.06
C ILE A 71 -1.41 -0.82 6.59
N THR A 72 -1.50 -1.19 7.86
CA THR A 72 -2.78 -1.37 8.54
C THR A 72 -3.23 -0.07 9.21
N VAL A 73 -4.53 0.16 9.27
CA VAL A 73 -5.11 1.33 9.93
C VAL A 73 -4.57 1.52 11.35
N GLY A 74 -4.18 2.75 11.67
CA GLY A 74 -3.52 3.10 12.93
C GLY A 74 -1.98 3.07 12.88
N GLU A 75 -1.38 2.53 11.82
CA GLU A 75 0.07 2.53 11.67
C GLU A 75 0.65 3.92 11.32
N ARG A 76 1.97 4.01 11.48
CA ARG A 76 2.78 5.19 11.18
C ARG A 76 3.77 4.86 10.06
N VAL A 77 3.93 5.80 9.12
CA VAL A 77 4.98 5.76 8.11
C VAL A 77 6.05 6.79 8.41
N THR A 78 7.32 6.41 8.31
CA THR A 78 8.47 7.28 8.48
C THR A 78 9.08 7.63 7.12
N PHE A 79 9.43 8.90 6.93
CA PHE A 79 9.97 9.45 5.69
C PHE A 79 11.35 10.07 5.94
N PRO A 80 12.44 9.28 5.89
CA PRO A 80 13.79 9.83 5.97
C PRO A 80 14.19 10.50 4.65
N ASN A 81 14.95 11.59 4.72
CA ASN A 81 15.62 12.19 3.57
C ASN A 81 17.05 11.68 3.43
N GLY A 82 17.31 10.91 2.38
CA GLY A 82 18.64 10.39 2.03
C GLY A 82 19.45 11.25 1.06
N ASP A 83 18.83 12.23 0.41
CA ASP A 83 19.47 13.09 -0.59
C ASP A 83 20.10 14.33 0.04
N ALA A 84 21.09 14.91 -0.65
CA ALA A 84 21.82 16.10 -0.17
C ALA A 84 20.99 17.40 -0.22
N PHE A 85 19.85 17.39 -0.90
CA PHE A 85 18.95 18.53 -1.05
C PHE A 85 17.66 18.33 -0.25
N PHE A 86 16.92 19.43 -0.06
CA PHE A 86 15.64 19.39 0.63
C PHE A 86 14.61 18.62 -0.18
N HIS A 87 13.79 17.87 0.55
CA HIS A 87 12.56 17.28 0.04
C HIS A 87 11.40 17.64 0.94
N ASN A 88 10.20 17.54 0.38
CA ASN A 88 8.93 17.74 1.07
C ASN A 88 8.10 16.45 0.95
N VAL A 89 7.20 16.25 1.90
CA VAL A 89 6.26 15.13 1.90
C VAL A 89 4.87 15.66 2.22
N PHE A 90 3.97 15.61 1.24
CA PHE A 90 2.59 16.05 1.42
C PHE A 90 1.60 15.09 0.74
N SER A 91 0.34 15.16 1.15
CA SER A 91 -0.80 14.47 0.55
C SER A 91 -2.03 15.36 0.57
N GLN A 92 -2.83 15.30 -0.50
CA GLN A 92 -4.17 15.89 -0.55
C GLN A 92 -5.29 14.83 -0.59
N SER A 93 -4.96 13.53 -0.53
CA SER A 93 -5.95 12.45 -0.56
C SER A 93 -6.95 12.59 0.59
N SER A 94 -8.23 12.33 0.31
CA SER A 94 -9.32 12.43 1.29
C SER A 94 -9.10 11.53 2.51
N ALA A 95 -8.55 10.33 2.32
CA ALA A 95 -8.23 9.41 3.39
C ALA A 95 -7.19 9.98 4.38
N ARG A 96 -6.26 10.83 3.90
CA ARG A 96 -5.28 11.48 4.78
C ARG A 96 -4.61 12.69 4.11
N LYS A 97 -5.07 13.89 4.45
CA LYS A 97 -4.42 15.17 4.08
C LYS A 97 -3.32 15.54 5.07
N PHE A 98 -2.15 15.95 4.57
CA PHE A 98 -1.05 16.46 5.41
C PHE A 98 0.05 17.16 4.59
N ASP A 99 0.89 17.96 5.26
CA ASP A 99 2.17 18.48 4.77
C ASP A 99 3.18 18.37 5.93
N LEU A 100 4.28 17.64 5.73
CA LEU A 100 5.36 17.50 6.72
C LEU A 100 6.39 18.62 6.61
N GLY A 101 6.23 19.57 5.68
CA GLY A 101 7.20 20.60 5.36
C GLY A 101 8.44 20.04 4.66
N SER A 102 9.37 20.91 4.32
CA SER A 102 10.64 20.50 3.71
C SER A 102 11.67 20.15 4.78
N PHE A 103 12.52 19.17 4.54
CA PHE A 103 13.57 18.76 5.48
C PHE A 103 14.83 18.28 4.75
N LYS A 104 16.00 18.48 5.37
CA LYS A 104 17.33 18.26 4.78
C LYS A 104 17.80 16.81 4.94
N LYS A 105 18.93 16.48 4.31
CA LYS A 105 19.60 15.17 4.45
C LYS A 105 19.70 14.73 5.91
N GLY A 106 19.39 13.47 6.17
CA GLY A 106 19.51 12.83 7.48
C GLY A 106 18.33 13.08 8.41
N GLU A 107 17.45 14.03 8.10
CA GLU A 107 16.21 14.24 8.86
C GLU A 107 15.15 13.22 8.45
N ALA A 108 14.31 12.84 9.41
CA ALA A 108 13.15 11.99 9.18
C ALA A 108 11.93 12.60 9.88
N LYS A 109 10.79 12.55 9.20
CA LYS A 109 9.48 12.89 9.76
C LYS A 109 8.54 11.71 9.60
N HIS A 110 7.46 11.69 10.37
CA HIS A 110 6.51 10.59 10.33
C HIS A 110 5.07 11.07 10.30
N LYS A 111 4.18 10.21 9.83
CA LYS A 111 2.74 10.46 9.83
C LYS A 111 1.97 9.20 10.18
N GLU A 112 0.93 9.35 11.01
CA GLU A 112 -0.01 8.28 11.35
C GLU A 112 -1.18 8.23 10.36
N PHE A 113 -1.79 7.06 10.19
CA PHE A 113 -2.83 6.80 9.20
C PHE A 113 -4.06 6.12 9.85
N PRO A 114 -4.99 6.91 10.43
CA PRO A 114 -6.12 6.39 11.20
C PRO A 114 -7.35 6.03 10.35
N LEU A 115 -7.33 6.29 9.04
CA LEU A 115 -8.47 6.07 8.14
C LEU A 115 -8.06 5.15 6.99
N LEU A 116 -8.95 4.23 6.65
CA LEU A 116 -8.80 3.37 5.48
C LEU A 116 -8.78 4.18 4.20
N GLY A 117 -8.04 3.67 3.21
CA GLY A 117 -8.07 4.21 1.85
C GLY A 117 -6.70 4.29 1.21
N VAL A 118 -6.69 4.86 0.00
CA VAL A 118 -5.49 5.12 -0.78
C VAL A 118 -5.01 6.54 -0.49
N VAL A 119 -3.73 6.68 -0.13
CA VAL A 119 -3.11 7.98 0.14
C VAL A 119 -1.94 8.17 -0.80
N ASP A 120 -2.05 9.14 -1.70
CA ASP A 120 -0.96 9.52 -2.59
C ASP A 120 -0.11 10.59 -1.92
N VAL A 121 1.20 10.38 -2.00
CA VAL A 121 2.22 11.19 -1.33
C VAL A 121 3.15 11.77 -2.38
N TYR A 122 3.41 13.07 -2.26
CA TYR A 122 4.13 13.85 -3.27
C TYR A 122 5.21 14.73 -2.62
N CYS A 123 6.15 15.20 -3.43
CA CYS A 123 7.14 16.21 -3.03
C CYS A 123 6.80 17.56 -3.66
N ASN A 124 6.67 18.61 -2.85
CA ASN A 124 6.39 19.96 -3.34
C ASN A 124 7.55 20.64 -4.10
N ILE A 125 8.73 19.99 -4.18
CA ILE A 125 9.92 20.53 -4.86
C ILE A 125 10.17 19.81 -6.18
N HIS A 126 9.95 18.49 -6.20
CA HIS A 126 10.28 17.60 -7.31
C HIS A 126 8.99 16.95 -7.85
N PRO A 127 8.47 17.38 -9.02
CA PRO A 127 7.20 16.89 -9.57
C PRO A 127 7.21 15.42 -9.99
N GLU A 128 8.37 14.78 -10.06
CA GLU A 128 8.53 13.37 -10.35
C GLU A 128 8.36 12.47 -9.12
N MET A 129 8.43 13.04 -7.92
CA MET A 129 8.37 12.29 -6.68
C MET A 129 6.93 12.03 -6.27
N ALA A 130 6.50 10.79 -6.48
CA ALA A 130 5.21 10.30 -6.05
C ALA A 130 5.31 8.90 -5.44
N ALA A 131 4.50 8.63 -4.42
CA ALA A 131 4.29 7.34 -3.80
C ALA A 131 2.82 7.13 -3.45
N THR A 132 2.42 5.89 -3.21
CA THR A 132 1.08 5.53 -2.77
C THR A 132 1.16 4.65 -1.53
N ILE A 133 0.33 4.96 -0.53
CA ILE A 133 0.17 4.21 0.71
C ILE A 133 -1.25 3.63 0.71
N LEU A 134 -1.37 2.30 0.75
CA LEU A 134 -2.63 1.60 0.96
C LEU A 134 -2.84 1.43 2.46
N VAL A 135 -3.86 2.09 3.02
CA VAL A 135 -4.26 1.92 4.42
C VAL A 135 -5.37 0.88 4.49
N LEU A 136 -5.02 -0.31 4.96
CA LEU A 136 -5.82 -1.52 4.92
C LEU A 136 -6.46 -1.84 6.28
N PRO A 137 -7.58 -2.60 6.31
CA PRO A 137 -8.25 -2.96 7.57
C PRO A 137 -7.52 -4.04 8.37
N ASN A 138 -6.57 -4.75 7.75
CA ASN A 138 -5.83 -5.85 8.35
C ASN A 138 -4.41 -5.93 7.74
N HIS A 139 -3.59 -6.88 8.20
CA HIS A 139 -2.22 -7.04 7.74
C HIS A 139 -2.05 -8.22 6.75
N ARG A 140 -3.13 -8.75 6.17
CA ARG A 140 -3.11 -9.79 5.13
C ARG A 140 -2.93 -9.18 3.76
N HIS A 141 -1.68 -8.85 3.46
CA HIS A 141 -1.26 -8.38 2.16
C HIS A 141 0.14 -8.88 1.82
N THR A 142 0.50 -8.82 0.55
CA THR A 142 1.81 -9.20 0.05
C THR A 142 2.18 -8.36 -1.16
N ARG A 143 3.48 -8.22 -1.43
CA ARG A 143 3.98 -7.64 -2.68
C ARG A 143 4.26 -8.78 -3.66
N THR A 144 3.88 -8.61 -4.91
CA THR A 144 4.19 -9.59 -5.96
C THR A 144 5.69 -9.73 -6.14
N LYS A 145 6.13 -10.91 -6.58
CA LYS A 145 7.44 -11.07 -7.23
C LYS A 145 7.42 -10.38 -8.61
N PRO A 146 8.59 -10.12 -9.22
CA PRO A 146 8.67 -9.51 -10.55
C PRO A 146 7.91 -10.28 -11.66
N ASP A 147 7.71 -11.59 -11.50
CA ASP A 147 6.93 -12.43 -12.41
C ASP A 147 5.41 -12.37 -12.17
N GLY A 148 4.96 -11.55 -11.22
CA GLY A 148 3.56 -11.40 -10.83
C GLY A 148 3.07 -12.43 -9.82
N SER A 149 3.86 -13.45 -9.47
CA SER A 149 3.44 -14.46 -8.50
C SER A 149 3.39 -13.89 -7.08
N TYR A 150 2.45 -14.39 -6.27
CA TYR A 150 2.27 -13.94 -4.90
C TYR A 150 1.72 -15.04 -3.99
N VAL A 151 1.96 -14.87 -2.68
CA VAL A 151 1.42 -15.68 -1.60
C VAL A 151 1.04 -14.74 -0.44
N ILE A 152 -0.21 -14.86 0.04
CA ILE A 152 -0.68 -14.24 1.28
C ILE A 152 -0.92 -15.37 2.29
N ASP A 153 -0.06 -15.44 3.30
CA ASP A 153 -0.17 -16.39 4.40
C ASP A 153 -1.12 -15.91 5.50
N GLY A 154 -1.58 -16.86 6.32
CA GLY A 154 -2.32 -16.53 7.54
C GLY A 154 -3.74 -16.03 7.29
N VAL A 155 -4.32 -16.31 6.13
CA VAL A 155 -5.70 -15.91 5.83
C VAL A 155 -6.64 -16.90 6.49
N ARG A 156 -7.50 -16.42 7.40
CA ARG A 156 -8.44 -17.30 8.08
C ARG A 156 -9.44 -17.96 7.11
N PRO A 157 -9.92 -19.18 7.41
CA PRO A 157 -10.97 -19.79 6.60
C PRO A 157 -12.21 -18.90 6.46
N GLY A 158 -12.84 -18.91 5.29
CA GLY A 158 -14.01 -18.11 4.98
C GLY A 158 -14.04 -17.61 3.54
N THR A 159 -15.09 -16.85 3.21
CA THR A 159 -15.24 -16.21 1.90
C THR A 159 -14.81 -14.76 1.99
N TRP A 160 -13.78 -14.40 1.22
CA TRP A 160 -13.18 -13.06 1.24
C TRP A 160 -13.14 -12.44 -0.15
N LYS A 161 -12.77 -11.16 -0.21
CA LYS A 161 -12.41 -10.49 -1.45
C LYS A 161 -10.90 -10.24 -1.47
N VAL A 162 -10.26 -10.60 -2.56
CA VAL A 162 -8.85 -10.34 -2.83
C VAL A 162 -8.77 -9.21 -3.83
N PHE A 163 -7.95 -8.22 -3.51
CA PHE A 163 -7.69 -7.06 -4.34
C PHE A 163 -6.24 -7.05 -4.80
N ALA A 164 -5.99 -6.52 -5.99
CA ALA A 164 -4.65 -6.21 -6.46
C ALA A 164 -4.55 -4.73 -6.85
N TYR A 165 -3.44 -4.11 -6.47
CA TYR A 165 -3.15 -2.70 -6.73
C TYR A 165 -1.71 -2.52 -7.22
N THR A 166 -1.55 -1.88 -8.38
CA THR A 166 -0.28 -1.30 -8.84
C THR A 166 -0.36 0.21 -8.70
N ARG A 167 0.78 0.90 -8.59
CA ARG A 167 0.79 2.35 -8.85
C ARG A 167 0.14 2.61 -10.21
N ARG A 168 -0.72 3.64 -10.26
CA ARG A 168 -1.49 4.06 -11.44
C ARG A 168 -2.57 3.05 -11.86
N ALA A 169 -2.97 2.11 -11.01
CA ALA A 169 -4.16 1.33 -11.26
C ALA A 169 -5.36 2.29 -11.43
N THR A 170 -6.09 2.18 -12.54
CA THR A 170 -7.29 3.02 -12.76
C THR A 170 -8.35 2.76 -11.70
N ARG A 171 -8.35 1.53 -11.19
CA ARG A 171 -9.09 1.05 -10.01
C ARG A 171 -8.44 -0.25 -9.51
N PRO A 172 -8.50 -0.55 -8.20
CA PRO A 172 -8.16 -1.87 -7.71
C PRO A 172 -9.03 -2.95 -8.40
N THR A 173 -8.41 -4.02 -8.91
CA THR A 173 -9.15 -5.20 -9.37
C THR A 173 -9.46 -6.09 -8.17
N ALA A 174 -10.67 -6.65 -8.11
CA ALA A 174 -11.08 -7.54 -7.03
C ALA A 174 -11.80 -8.79 -7.53
N SER A 175 -11.62 -9.90 -6.81
CA SER A 175 -12.42 -11.11 -7.00
C SER A 175 -12.62 -11.84 -5.67
N ALA A 176 -13.67 -12.67 -5.60
CA ALA A 176 -13.98 -13.45 -4.42
C ALA A 176 -13.08 -14.68 -4.33
N VAL A 177 -12.71 -15.07 -3.12
CA VAL A 177 -11.94 -16.29 -2.85
C VAL A 177 -12.56 -17.03 -1.66
N ILE A 178 -12.57 -18.36 -1.72
CA ILE A 178 -12.93 -19.21 -0.59
C ILE A 178 -11.61 -19.76 -0.03
N VAL A 179 -11.32 -19.42 1.22
CA VAL A 179 -10.12 -19.90 1.93
C VAL A 179 -10.53 -21.03 2.85
N GLN A 180 -9.79 -22.13 2.80
CA GLN A 180 -9.93 -23.28 3.69
C GLN A 180 -8.66 -23.46 4.51
N ALA A 181 -8.79 -24.10 5.67
CA ALA A 181 -7.68 -24.31 6.58
C ALA A 181 -6.58 -25.17 5.92
N SER A 182 -5.33 -24.72 6.01
CA SER A 182 -4.15 -25.42 5.44
C SER A 182 -4.20 -25.74 3.93
N ILE A 183 -5.09 -25.08 3.17
CA ILE A 183 -5.22 -25.26 1.71
C ILE A 183 -4.89 -23.94 1.01
N ASP A 184 -4.20 -24.05 -0.13
CA ASP A 184 -3.95 -22.92 -1.02
C ASP A 184 -5.21 -22.58 -1.83
N ALA A 185 -5.79 -21.42 -1.56
CA ALA A 185 -6.83 -20.85 -2.38
C ALA A 185 -6.20 -20.09 -3.55
N LYS A 186 -6.29 -20.66 -4.76
CA LYS A 186 -5.69 -20.06 -5.96
C LYS A 186 -6.61 -19.00 -6.59
N ILE A 187 -6.08 -17.82 -6.86
CA ILE A 187 -6.78 -16.76 -7.60
C ILE A 187 -5.82 -15.89 -8.41
N ASP A 188 -6.05 -15.82 -9.72
CA ASP A 188 -5.30 -14.95 -10.62
C ASP A 188 -6.10 -13.66 -10.87
N LEU A 189 -5.41 -12.51 -10.98
CA LEU A 189 -6.04 -11.21 -11.20
C LEU A 189 -5.34 -10.44 -12.33
N VAL A 190 -6.13 -9.62 -13.04
CA VAL A 190 -5.61 -8.70 -14.07
C VAL A 190 -5.85 -7.28 -13.61
N VAL A 191 -4.79 -6.47 -13.55
CA VAL A 191 -4.87 -5.05 -13.15
C VAL A 191 -4.70 -4.15 -14.36
N VAL A 192 -5.64 -3.23 -14.54
CA VAL A 192 -5.56 -2.19 -15.58
C VAL A 192 -4.74 -1.02 -15.06
N ARG A 193 -3.58 -0.78 -15.67
CA ARG A 193 -2.68 0.33 -15.33
C ARG A 193 -2.90 1.49 -16.31
N GLY A 194 -3.18 2.66 -15.76
CA GLY A 194 -3.27 3.91 -16.51
C GLY A 194 -1.90 4.55 -16.76
N ALA A 195 -1.91 5.62 -17.55
CA ALA A 195 -0.74 6.45 -17.81
C ALA A 195 -0.28 7.22 -16.55
N ASP A 196 0.95 7.71 -16.59
CA ASP A 196 1.43 8.70 -15.63
C ASP A 196 0.64 10.00 -15.76
N THR A 197 0.06 10.45 -14.65
CA THR A 197 -0.52 11.79 -14.55
C THR A 197 0.41 12.68 -13.76
N ALA A 198 0.73 13.85 -14.31
CA ALA A 198 1.44 14.88 -13.55
C ALA A 198 0.58 15.28 -12.35
N HIS A 199 1.19 15.34 -11.17
CA HIS A 199 0.52 15.86 -9.98
C HIS A 199 0.78 17.36 -9.84
N VAL A 200 -0.12 18.03 -9.11
CA VAL A 200 0.03 19.44 -8.74
C VAL A 200 0.92 19.60 -7.51
N ASN A 201 1.35 20.83 -7.25
CA ASN A 201 2.06 21.21 -6.05
C ASN A 201 1.12 21.19 -4.83
N LYS A 202 1.65 21.44 -3.63
CA LYS A 202 0.87 21.39 -2.39
C LYS A 202 -0.23 22.46 -2.29
N PHE A 203 -0.21 23.47 -3.16
CA PHE A 203 -1.21 24.52 -3.27
C PHE A 203 -2.30 24.23 -4.33
N GLY A 204 -2.18 23.10 -5.04
CA GLY A 204 -3.11 22.74 -6.11
C GLY A 204 -2.76 23.35 -7.47
N GLU A 205 -1.56 23.90 -7.62
CA GLU A 205 -1.11 24.57 -8.84
C GLU A 205 -0.12 23.68 -9.62
N GLN A 206 0.05 23.97 -10.92
CA GLN A 206 1.11 23.34 -11.71
C GLN A 206 2.49 23.72 -11.17
N TYR A 207 3.45 22.80 -11.27
CA TYR A 207 4.84 23.11 -10.96
C TYR A 207 5.37 24.16 -11.93
N ARG A 208 6.12 25.13 -11.39
CA ARG A 208 6.82 26.10 -12.24
C ARG A 208 7.94 25.38 -13.00
N ASP A 209 8.21 25.83 -14.22
CA ASP A 209 9.31 25.29 -15.02
C ASP A 209 10.63 25.41 -14.22
N PRO A 210 11.36 24.32 -14.00
CA PRO A 210 12.67 24.33 -13.34
C PRO A 210 13.64 25.38 -13.93
N LYS A 211 13.51 25.73 -15.22
CA LYS A 211 14.33 26.75 -15.90
C LYS A 211 14.02 28.19 -15.50
N THR A 212 12.88 28.42 -14.83
CA THR A 212 12.46 29.74 -14.36
C THR A 212 13.02 30.09 -12.98
N TYR A 213 13.65 29.13 -12.29
CA TYR A 213 14.42 29.37 -11.07
C TYR A 213 15.84 29.83 -11.45
N ARG A 214 15.93 31.06 -11.97
CA ARG A 214 17.21 31.79 -12.11
C ARG A 214 17.43 32.70 -10.93
#